data_AF-A0A933GZ68-F1
#
_entry.id   AF-A0A933GZ68-F1
#
_cell.length_a   1.000
_cell.length_b   1.000
_cell.length_c   1.000
_cell.angle_alpha   90.00
_cell.angle_beta   90.00
_cell.angle_gamma   90.00
#
_symmetry.space_group_name_H-M   'P 1'
#
loop_
_entity.id
_entity.type
_entity.pdbx_description
1 polymer ?
#
loop_
_entity_poly.entity_id
_entity_poly.type
_entity_poly.pdbx_seq_one_letter_code
_entity_poly.pdbx_strand_id
1 'polypeptide(L)'
;MRGPGKRDWDRLVRWYRKNARRLPWRKSRDPYPVLVSEFMLQQTRVETVLAYYEPFLARFPDLRTLARARVGTVLAAWSGLGYYRRARFLHEAAGRIVREHGGQVPDDPEALRALPGIGDYTAAAVLSIAFGRPEPVLDGNVARVLARYRAVPGDPKRGRTRNRLRELAAAVLAGRNPGETNQALMELGAAVCLPGRPDCRGCPLSGGCEARRRGRTDSYPARAKRLRTVEILRAVAVIRRGARVLLVRRRGKSRLDGFLEFPGVDVPRGQRAPVRLARHLARTHGLAVVVEEEMGEVRHQITHHQITARAYSARARAPVRTAGTDLAWVDPRDLDGLPIPAQTRKVARLVAGEPG
;
A
#
# COMPACT_ATOMS: atom_id res chain seq x y z
N MET A 1 29.75 29.06 0.66
CA MET A 1 29.53 28.96 -0.80
C MET A 1 28.06 29.19 -1.16
N ARG A 2 27.73 30.28 -1.87
CA ARG A 2 26.37 30.56 -2.38
C ARG A 2 26.17 29.85 -3.73
N GLY A 3 25.81 28.57 -3.71
CA GLY A 3 25.57 27.79 -4.94
C GLY A 3 24.23 28.14 -5.63
N PRO A 4 24.13 27.99 -6.96
CA PRO A 4 22.96 28.38 -7.78
C PRO A 4 21.62 27.69 -7.41
N GLY A 5 21.62 26.65 -6.56
CA GLY A 5 20.42 25.92 -6.15
C GLY A 5 19.64 26.50 -4.96
N LYS A 6 20.22 27.37 -4.12
CA LYS A 6 19.53 27.83 -2.90
C LYS A 6 18.22 28.57 -3.23
N ARG A 7 18.24 29.47 -4.22
CA ARG A 7 17.06 30.26 -4.62
C ARG A 7 15.91 29.41 -5.20
N ASP A 8 16.23 28.28 -5.83
CA ASP A 8 15.24 27.38 -6.41
C ASP A 8 14.41 26.66 -5.36
N TRP A 9 15.06 26.15 -4.31
CA TRP A 9 14.37 25.46 -3.23
C TRP A 9 13.49 26.42 -2.40
N ASP A 10 13.90 27.69 -2.26
CA ASP A 10 13.04 28.72 -1.65
C ASP A 10 11.78 29.00 -2.49
N ARG A 11 11.93 29.04 -3.83
CA ARG A 11 10.80 29.15 -4.75
C ARG A 11 9.86 27.96 -4.64
N LEU A 12 10.41 26.74 -4.54
CA LEU A 12 9.64 25.52 -4.37
C LEU A 12 8.78 25.56 -3.09
N VAL A 13 9.36 25.93 -1.95
CA VAL A 13 8.60 26.01 -0.69
C VAL A 13 7.52 27.10 -0.76
N ARG A 14 7.82 28.27 -1.34
CA ARG A 14 6.79 29.31 -1.55
C ARG A 14 5.67 28.85 -2.48
N TRP A 15 6.01 28.13 -3.55
CA TRP A 15 5.03 27.53 -4.45
C TRP A 15 4.17 26.52 -3.70
N TYR A 16 4.77 25.64 -2.90
CA TYR A 16 4.05 24.64 -2.11
C TYR A 16 3.04 25.28 -1.15
N ARG A 17 3.43 26.32 -0.40
CA ARG A 17 2.50 27.03 0.51
C ARG A 17 1.26 27.59 -0.19
N LYS A 18 1.36 27.94 -1.48
CA LYS A 18 0.25 28.48 -2.27
C LYS A 18 -0.56 27.41 -3.01
N ASN A 19 0.06 26.31 -3.40
CA ASN A 19 -0.50 25.35 -4.36
C ASN A 19 -0.70 23.93 -3.79
N ALA A 20 -0.24 23.66 -2.57
CA ALA A 20 -0.38 22.34 -1.98
C ALA A 20 -1.85 21.94 -1.86
N ARG A 21 -2.17 20.70 -2.25
CA ARG A 21 -3.47 20.10 -1.98
C ARG A 21 -3.75 20.14 -0.48
N ARG A 22 -4.98 20.53 -0.14
CA ARG A 22 -5.51 20.49 1.22
C ARG A 22 -5.82 19.05 1.58
N LEU A 23 -4.93 18.43 2.34
CA LEU A 23 -5.06 17.03 2.77
C LEU A 23 -5.24 16.98 4.29
N PRO A 24 -6.11 16.12 4.84
CA PRO A 24 -6.38 16.06 6.27
C PRO A 24 -5.12 15.90 7.13
N TRP A 25 -4.20 15.02 6.73
CA TRP A 25 -2.94 14.76 7.42
C TRP A 25 -1.91 15.89 7.34
N ARG A 26 -2.14 16.93 6.52
CA ARG A 26 -1.29 18.13 6.48
C ARG A 26 -1.70 19.19 7.50
N LYS A 27 -2.85 19.03 8.16
CA LYS A 27 -3.37 20.00 9.15
C LYS A 27 -2.62 19.94 10.48
N SER A 28 -1.94 18.84 10.77
CA SER A 28 -1.24 18.60 12.03
C SER A 28 0.21 18.17 11.78
N ARG A 29 1.08 18.50 12.75
CA ARG A 29 2.44 17.95 12.86
C ARG A 29 2.55 16.90 13.97
N ASP A 30 1.43 16.51 14.57
CA ASP A 30 1.40 15.42 15.54
C ASP A 30 1.99 14.14 14.90
N PRO A 31 3.03 13.53 15.51
CA PRO A 31 3.65 12.33 14.98
C PRO A 31 2.68 11.17 14.73
N TYR A 32 1.63 11.00 15.55
CA TYR A 32 0.72 9.85 15.39
C TYR A 32 -0.15 9.96 14.11
N PRO A 33 -0.92 11.04 13.88
CA PRO A 33 -1.65 11.24 12.64
C PRO A 33 -0.76 11.25 11.39
N VAL A 34 0.46 11.78 11.49
CA VAL A 34 1.45 11.72 10.39
C VAL A 34 1.84 10.27 10.12
N LEU A 35 2.23 9.50 11.14
CA LEU A 35 2.58 8.09 11.01
C LEU A 35 1.45 7.27 10.36
N VAL A 36 0.21 7.46 10.81
CA VAL A 36 -0.97 6.78 10.22
C VAL A 36 -1.10 7.09 8.74
N SER A 37 -1.00 8.37 8.34
CA SER A 37 -1.08 8.76 6.93
C SER A 37 0.02 8.13 6.08
N GLU A 38 1.26 8.09 6.59
CA GLU A 38 2.39 7.50 5.87
C GLU A 38 2.21 5.99 5.68
N PHE A 39 1.69 5.28 6.69
CA PHE A 39 1.30 3.87 6.53
C PHE A 39 0.19 3.71 5.50
N MET A 40 -0.83 4.57 5.50
CA MET A 40 -1.94 4.50 4.54
C MET A 40 -1.50 4.83 3.10
N LEU A 41 -0.55 5.74 2.90
CA LEU A 41 -0.09 6.18 1.57
C LEU A 41 0.90 5.22 0.91
N GLN A 42 1.46 4.25 1.64
CA GLN A 42 2.33 3.23 1.06
C GLN A 42 1.63 2.41 -0.05
N GLN A 43 1.97 2.69 -1.31
CA GLN A 43 1.36 2.04 -2.48
C GLN A 43 -0.16 2.21 -2.57
N THR A 44 -0.71 3.30 -2.02
CA THR A 44 -2.13 3.65 -2.11
C THR A 44 -2.26 5.08 -2.61
N ARG A 45 -3.27 5.34 -3.45
CA ARG A 45 -3.51 6.68 -3.99
C ARG A 45 -4.11 7.58 -2.92
N VAL A 46 -3.78 8.87 -2.99
CA VAL A 46 -4.27 9.90 -2.05
C VAL A 46 -5.79 9.89 -1.98
N GLU A 47 -6.46 9.80 -3.13
CA GLU A 47 -7.91 9.84 -3.25
C GLU A 47 -8.58 8.68 -2.50
N THR A 48 -7.95 7.50 -2.51
CA THR A 48 -8.43 6.35 -1.75
C THR A 48 -8.24 6.57 -0.24
N VAL A 49 -7.09 7.11 0.19
CA VAL A 49 -6.78 7.31 1.62
C VAL A 49 -7.72 8.33 2.28
N LEU A 50 -8.19 9.34 1.53
CA LEU A 50 -9.11 10.36 2.05
C LEU A 50 -10.37 9.76 2.72
N ALA A 51 -10.90 8.67 2.17
CA ALA A 51 -12.10 8.01 2.70
C ALA A 51 -11.85 7.21 4.01
N TYR A 52 -10.59 6.96 4.39
CA TYR A 52 -10.23 6.10 5.52
C TYR A 52 -9.54 6.85 6.65
N TYR A 53 -8.81 7.92 6.34
CA TYR A 53 -7.93 8.58 7.30
C TYR A 53 -8.68 9.13 8.52
N GLU A 54 -9.70 9.97 8.30
CA GLU A 54 -10.45 10.58 9.39
C GLU A 54 -11.28 9.55 10.17
N PRO A 55 -12.02 8.61 9.54
CA PRO A 55 -12.69 7.53 10.27
C PRO A 55 -11.75 6.65 11.10
N PHE A 56 -10.54 6.38 10.59
CA PHE A 56 -9.55 5.60 11.32
C PHE A 56 -9.06 6.31 12.57
N LEU A 57 -8.73 7.61 12.47
CA LEU A 57 -8.32 8.42 13.63
C LEU A 57 -9.48 8.66 14.61
N ALA A 58 -10.72 8.78 14.15
CA ALA A 58 -11.87 8.87 15.04
C ALA A 58 -12.05 7.58 15.87
N ARG A 59 -11.80 6.41 15.26
CA ARG A 59 -11.86 5.11 15.94
C ARG A 59 -10.65 4.84 16.83
N PHE A 60 -9.48 5.30 16.42
CA PHE A 60 -8.21 5.14 17.12
C PHE A 60 -7.57 6.53 17.28
N PRO A 61 -7.98 7.32 18.29
CA PRO A 61 -7.52 8.71 18.44
C PRO A 61 -6.05 8.81 18.86
N ASP A 62 -5.49 7.75 19.44
CA ASP A 62 -4.12 7.73 19.95
C ASP A 62 -3.47 6.33 19.83
N LEU A 63 -2.15 6.29 20.03
CA LEU A 63 -1.36 5.06 19.96
C LEU A 63 -1.75 4.01 21.00
N ARG A 64 -2.20 4.40 22.21
CA ARG A 64 -2.62 3.47 23.26
C ARG A 64 -3.93 2.80 22.88
N THR A 65 -4.88 3.57 22.36
CA THR A 65 -6.17 3.07 21.87
C THR A 65 -5.95 2.11 20.70
N LEU A 66 -5.08 2.48 19.74
CA LEU A 66 -4.71 1.60 18.65
C LEU A 66 -4.03 0.31 19.14
N ALA A 67 -3.03 0.42 20.04
CA ALA A 67 -2.29 -0.73 20.55
C ALA A 67 -3.17 -1.74 21.32
N ARG A 68 -4.17 -1.24 22.08
CA ARG A 68 -5.11 -2.08 22.84
C ARG A 68 -6.17 -2.77 21.97
N ALA A 69 -6.41 -2.26 20.75
CA ALA A 69 -7.42 -2.82 19.88
C ALA A 69 -7.08 -4.26 19.47
N ARG A 70 -8.10 -5.11 19.29
CA ARG A 70 -7.92 -6.42 18.68
C ARG A 70 -7.47 -6.22 17.22
N VAL A 71 -6.50 -7.00 16.76
CA VAL A 71 -5.98 -6.88 15.38
C VAL A 71 -7.07 -7.00 14.33
N GLY A 72 -8.09 -7.85 14.55
CA GLY A 72 -9.25 -7.96 13.66
C GLY A 72 -10.05 -6.67 13.52
N THR A 73 -10.17 -5.88 14.60
CA THR A 73 -10.82 -4.57 14.60
C THR A 73 -10.04 -3.55 13.78
N VAL A 74 -8.71 -3.56 13.87
CA VAL A 74 -7.83 -2.70 13.06
C VAL A 74 -7.91 -3.09 11.58
N LEU A 75 -7.91 -4.39 11.28
CA LEU A 75 -8.05 -4.90 9.91
C LEU A 75 -9.41 -4.55 9.29
N ALA A 76 -10.49 -4.58 10.08
CA ALA A 76 -11.82 -4.15 9.64
C ALA A 76 -11.83 -2.66 9.27
N ALA A 77 -11.23 -1.80 10.10
CA ALA A 77 -11.09 -0.37 9.80
C ALA A 77 -10.17 -0.08 8.59
N TRP A 78 -9.30 -1.02 8.22
CA TRP A 78 -8.43 -0.95 7.05
C TRP A 78 -9.03 -1.60 5.79
N SER A 79 -10.22 -2.23 5.91
CA SER A 79 -10.84 -3.02 4.85
C SER A 79 -11.10 -2.17 3.61
N GLY A 80 -10.44 -2.51 2.49
CA GLY A 80 -10.55 -1.78 1.23
C GLY A 80 -9.34 -0.91 0.86
N LEU A 81 -8.47 -0.54 1.81
CA LEU A 81 -7.20 0.15 1.51
C LEU A 81 -6.15 -0.75 0.83
N GLY A 82 -6.32 -2.07 0.93
CA GLY A 82 -5.37 -3.04 0.41
C GLY A 82 -4.04 -3.08 1.19
N TYR A 83 -3.20 -4.05 0.82
CA TYR A 83 -1.89 -4.29 1.44
C TYR A 83 -1.91 -4.26 2.99
N TYR A 84 -2.78 -5.08 3.57
CA TYR A 84 -3.16 -5.06 4.99
C TYR A 84 -2.05 -5.47 5.96
N ARG A 85 -0.93 -6.00 5.45
CA ARG A 85 0.29 -6.13 6.26
C ARG A 85 0.70 -4.80 6.88
N ARG A 86 0.41 -3.67 6.20
CA ARG A 86 0.61 -2.32 6.73
C ARG A 86 -0.22 -2.06 7.99
N ALA A 87 -1.48 -2.46 8.01
CA ALA A 87 -2.34 -2.33 9.19
C ALA A 87 -1.80 -3.13 10.38
N ARG A 88 -1.32 -4.36 10.12
CA ARG A 88 -0.69 -5.21 11.14
C ARG A 88 0.59 -4.57 11.66
N PHE A 89 1.46 -4.11 10.77
CA PHE A 89 2.69 -3.43 11.15
C PHE A 89 2.44 -2.13 11.91
N LEU A 90 1.45 -1.33 11.51
CA LEU A 90 1.05 -0.13 12.25
C LEU A 90 0.56 -0.49 13.65
N HIS A 91 -0.24 -1.55 13.79
CA HIS A 91 -0.72 -2.05 15.08
C HIS A 91 0.43 -2.58 15.97
N GLU A 92 1.33 -3.37 15.40
CA GLU A 92 2.53 -3.89 16.09
C GLU A 92 3.47 -2.74 16.49
N ALA A 93 3.68 -1.76 15.61
CA ALA A 93 4.46 -0.56 15.88
C ALA A 93 3.82 0.27 16.99
N ALA A 94 2.50 0.47 16.98
CA ALA A 94 1.79 1.15 18.05
C ALA A 94 1.98 0.44 19.40
N GLY A 95 1.85 -0.88 19.43
CA GLY A 95 2.12 -1.68 20.63
C GLY A 95 3.57 -1.54 21.12
N ARG A 96 4.54 -1.52 20.20
CA ARG A 96 5.96 -1.34 20.52
C ARG A 96 6.25 0.06 21.05
N ILE A 97 5.70 1.10 20.42
CA ILE A 97 5.82 2.50 20.87
C ILE A 97 5.24 2.68 22.28
N VAL A 98 4.10 2.06 22.58
CA VAL A 98 3.50 2.15 23.92
C VAL A 98 4.37 1.49 24.98
N ARG A 99 4.97 0.33 24.68
CA ARG A 99 5.81 -0.41 25.65
C ARG A 99 7.20 0.18 25.82
N GLU A 100 7.85 0.58 24.73
CA GLU A 100 9.28 0.96 24.72
C GLU A 100 9.50 2.47 24.77
N HIS A 101 8.50 3.27 24.37
CA HIS A 101 8.62 4.73 24.26
C HIS A 101 7.47 5.48 24.97
N GLY A 102 6.78 4.82 25.91
CA GLY A 102 5.75 5.45 26.73
C GLY A 102 4.54 5.97 25.95
N GLY A 103 4.31 5.52 24.71
CA GLY A 103 3.22 5.97 23.84
C GLY A 103 3.55 7.20 23.00
N GLN A 104 4.81 7.63 22.96
CA GLN A 104 5.29 8.73 22.12
C GLN A 104 6.08 8.17 20.93
N VAL A 105 5.78 8.61 19.71
CA VAL A 105 6.58 8.23 18.54
C VAL A 105 8.02 8.71 18.74
N PRO A 106 9.04 7.86 18.64
CA PRO A 106 10.42 8.29 18.84
C PRO A 106 10.87 9.24 17.74
N ASP A 107 11.58 10.29 18.11
CA ASP A 107 12.22 11.24 17.19
C ASP A 107 13.65 10.80 16.80
N ASP A 108 14.14 9.69 17.38
CA ASP A 108 15.39 9.06 17.00
C ASP A 108 15.24 8.23 15.71
N PRO A 109 16.08 8.48 14.67
CA PRO A 109 15.97 7.78 13.41
C PRO A 109 16.19 6.27 13.47
N GLU A 110 17.02 5.77 14.38
CA GLU A 110 17.30 4.34 14.50
C GLU A 110 16.15 3.62 15.20
N ALA A 111 15.68 4.17 16.32
CA ALA A 111 14.52 3.69 17.06
C ALA A 111 13.27 3.65 16.17
N LEU A 112 13.02 4.71 15.38
CA LEU A 112 11.87 4.76 14.50
C LEU A 112 11.97 3.70 13.38
N ARG A 113 13.15 3.48 12.78
CA ARG A 113 13.36 2.44 11.75
C ARG A 113 13.30 1.02 12.30
N ALA A 114 13.56 0.82 13.60
CA ALA A 114 13.45 -0.47 14.25
C ALA A 114 11.99 -0.94 14.42
N LEU A 115 11.01 -0.04 14.24
CA LEU A 115 9.60 -0.37 14.39
C LEU A 115 9.05 -1.14 13.16
N PRO A 116 8.12 -2.09 13.38
CA PRO A 116 7.52 -2.87 12.30
C PRO A 116 6.91 -2.00 11.19
N GLY A 117 7.26 -2.29 9.93
CA GLY A 117 6.72 -1.61 8.75
C GLY A 117 7.22 -0.20 8.50
N ILE A 118 8.15 0.31 9.31
CA ILE A 118 8.81 1.60 9.09
C ILE A 118 10.15 1.36 8.40
N GLY A 119 10.20 1.63 7.09
CA GLY A 119 11.45 1.66 6.32
C GLY A 119 12.02 3.07 6.21
N ASP A 120 13.16 3.21 5.50
CA ASP A 120 13.86 4.49 5.28
C ASP A 120 12.94 5.65 4.90
N TYR A 121 12.00 5.40 3.98
CA TYR A 121 11.06 6.42 3.50
C TYR A 121 10.14 6.91 4.62
N THR A 122 9.43 5.99 5.27
CA THR A 122 8.44 6.33 6.32
C THR A 122 9.12 7.02 7.49
N ALA A 123 10.30 6.53 7.89
CA ALA A 123 11.09 7.16 8.93
C ALA A 123 11.45 8.60 8.54
N ALA A 124 12.03 8.82 7.35
CA ALA A 124 12.40 10.16 6.90
C ALA A 124 11.19 11.11 6.78
N ALA A 125 10.05 10.62 6.29
CA ALA A 125 8.82 11.39 6.19
C ALA A 125 8.32 11.83 7.57
N VAL A 126 8.16 10.89 8.51
CA VAL A 126 7.69 11.19 9.87
C VAL A 126 8.67 12.12 10.60
N LEU A 127 9.97 11.81 10.58
CA LEU A 127 11.01 12.60 11.25
C LEU A 127 11.09 14.02 10.72
N SER A 128 10.99 14.20 9.41
CA SER A 128 11.05 15.54 8.82
C SER A 128 9.76 16.34 9.03
N ILE A 129 8.59 15.71 8.91
CA ILE A 129 7.29 16.39 8.98
C ILE A 129 6.91 16.72 10.43
N ALA A 130 7.02 15.74 11.33
CA ALA A 130 6.55 15.88 12.70
C ALA A 130 7.63 16.48 13.62
N PHE A 131 8.89 16.07 13.44
CA PHE A 131 10.00 16.48 14.32
C PHE A 131 10.97 17.50 13.69
N GLY A 132 10.76 17.87 12.43
CA GLY A 132 11.62 18.85 11.75
C GLY A 132 13.05 18.37 11.49
N ARG A 133 13.34 17.07 11.61
CA ARG A 133 14.69 16.54 11.36
C ARG A 133 15.04 16.57 9.87
N PRO A 134 16.29 16.86 9.49
CA PRO A 134 16.72 16.96 8.09
C PRO A 134 16.92 15.58 7.43
N GLU A 135 15.91 14.71 7.52
CA GLU A 135 15.92 13.37 6.93
C GLU A 135 15.41 13.41 5.48
N PRO A 136 16.23 13.06 4.47
CA PRO A 136 15.85 13.15 3.07
C PRO A 136 14.84 12.07 2.67
N VAL A 137 13.69 12.51 2.17
CA VAL A 137 12.69 11.63 1.57
C VAL A 137 13.06 11.33 0.12
N LEU A 138 12.99 10.05 -0.28
CA LEU A 138 13.23 9.63 -1.66
C LEU A 138 12.20 8.59 -2.12
N ASP A 139 10.98 9.05 -2.44
CA ASP A 139 9.99 8.26 -3.16
C ASP A 139 10.17 8.39 -4.69
N GLY A 140 9.26 7.78 -5.45
CA GLY A 140 9.28 7.88 -6.91
C GLY A 140 9.05 9.30 -7.45
N ASN A 141 8.37 10.18 -6.69
CA ASN A 141 8.13 11.57 -7.07
C ASN A 141 9.39 12.41 -6.89
N VAL A 142 9.97 12.39 -5.70
CA VAL A 142 11.21 13.10 -5.38
C VAL A 142 12.36 12.60 -6.26
N ALA A 143 12.50 11.28 -6.42
CA ALA A 143 13.52 10.71 -7.30
C ALA A 143 13.41 11.25 -8.73
N ARG A 144 12.18 11.36 -9.27
CA ARG A 144 11.95 11.91 -10.62
C ARG A 144 12.27 13.39 -10.70
N VAL A 145 11.83 14.18 -9.73
CA VAL A 145 12.12 15.63 -9.66
C VAL A 145 13.63 15.85 -9.64
N LEU A 146 14.36 15.18 -8.74
CA LEU A 146 15.80 15.37 -8.58
C LEU A 146 16.59 14.81 -9.78
N ALA A 147 16.19 13.66 -10.32
CA ALA A 147 16.81 13.10 -11.52
C ALA A 147 16.69 14.06 -12.71
N ARG A 148 15.53 14.71 -12.89
CA ARG A 148 15.34 15.72 -13.95
C ARG A 148 16.08 17.02 -13.64
N TYR A 149 15.99 17.51 -12.41
CA TYR A 149 16.60 18.78 -12.01
C TYR A 149 18.13 18.77 -12.21
N ARG A 150 18.80 17.64 -11.93
CA ARG A 150 20.25 17.47 -12.12
C ARG A 150 20.66 16.54 -13.27
N ALA A 151 19.72 16.19 -14.16
CA ALA A 151 19.95 15.27 -15.27
C ALA A 151 20.71 13.97 -14.87
N VAL A 152 20.36 13.38 -13.73
CA VAL A 152 21.01 12.19 -13.18
C VAL A 152 20.57 10.95 -13.97
N PRO A 153 21.46 10.27 -14.70
CA PRO A 153 21.10 9.10 -15.50
C PRO A 153 20.87 7.86 -14.63
N GLY A 154 20.20 6.88 -15.23
CA GLY A 154 20.00 5.55 -14.65
C GLY A 154 18.67 5.38 -13.90
N ASP A 155 18.46 4.16 -13.43
CA ASP A 155 17.26 3.74 -12.70
C ASP A 155 17.41 4.11 -11.22
N PRO A 156 16.51 4.92 -10.63
CA PRO A 156 16.52 5.32 -9.22
C PRO A 156 16.48 4.16 -8.22
N LYS A 157 16.17 2.94 -8.67
CA LYS A 157 16.19 1.73 -7.85
C LYS A 157 17.59 1.09 -7.77
N ARG A 158 18.53 1.48 -8.62
CA ARG A 158 19.91 0.94 -8.62
C ARG A 158 20.79 1.71 -7.64
N GLY A 159 21.66 1.01 -6.92
CA GLY A 159 22.44 1.55 -5.79
C GLY A 159 23.16 2.87 -6.11
N ARG A 160 23.91 2.93 -7.22
CA ARG A 160 24.65 4.14 -7.63
C ARG A 160 23.73 5.35 -7.84
N THR A 161 22.68 5.21 -8.66
CA THR A 161 21.73 6.30 -8.94
C THR A 161 20.94 6.67 -7.69
N ARG A 162 20.51 5.68 -6.90
CA ARG A 162 19.78 5.89 -5.63
C ARG A 162 20.60 6.69 -4.63
N ASN A 163 21.87 6.34 -4.43
CA ASN A 163 22.77 7.04 -3.52
C ASN A 163 22.99 8.48 -3.98
N ARG A 164 23.22 8.70 -5.28
CA ARG A 164 23.36 10.04 -5.81
C ARG A 164 22.11 10.90 -5.59
N LEU A 165 20.92 10.33 -5.77
CA LEU A 165 19.65 11.04 -5.52
C LEU A 165 19.44 11.32 -4.02
N ARG A 166 19.88 10.43 -3.13
CA ARG A 166 19.86 10.66 -1.67
C ARG A 166 20.77 11.81 -1.26
N GLU A 167 22.00 11.87 -1.78
CA GLU A 167 22.92 12.99 -1.56
C GLU A 167 22.30 14.32 -2.00
N LEU A 168 21.68 14.33 -3.19
CA LEU A 168 20.99 15.52 -3.69
C LEU A 168 19.83 15.92 -2.77
N ALA A 169 19.01 14.97 -2.34
CA ALA A 169 17.91 15.22 -1.42
C ALA A 169 18.42 15.79 -0.09
N ALA A 170 19.47 15.21 0.49
CA ALA A 170 20.08 15.70 1.73
C ALA A 170 20.61 17.13 1.57
N ALA A 171 21.29 17.42 0.45
CA ALA A 171 21.79 18.76 0.15
C ALA A 171 20.66 19.80 -0.02
N VAL A 172 19.46 19.39 -0.44
CA VAL A 172 18.30 20.29 -0.51
C VAL A 172 17.83 20.71 0.89
N LEU A 173 17.93 19.83 1.88
CA LEU A 173 17.40 20.09 3.24
C LEU A 173 18.28 21.00 4.10
N ALA A 174 19.56 21.18 3.76
CA ALA A 174 20.50 21.98 4.55
C ALA A 174 20.03 23.45 4.71
N GLY A 175 19.70 23.85 5.95
CA GLY A 175 19.32 25.22 6.31
C GLY A 175 17.88 25.63 5.97
N ARG A 176 16.91 24.69 6.02
CA ARG A 176 15.49 24.90 5.69
C ARG A 176 14.58 24.20 6.69
N ASN A 177 13.27 24.47 6.62
CA ASN A 177 12.23 23.62 7.23
C ASN A 177 12.17 22.29 6.46
N PRO A 178 12.71 21.17 7.00
CA PRO A 178 12.90 19.96 6.21
C PRO A 178 11.58 19.27 5.85
N GLY A 179 10.62 19.26 6.78
CA GLY A 179 9.29 18.70 6.56
C GLY A 179 8.55 19.39 5.42
N GLU A 180 8.51 20.73 5.41
CA GLU A 180 7.91 21.48 4.29
C GLU A 180 8.65 21.24 2.98
N THR A 181 9.98 21.15 3.01
CA THR A 181 10.80 20.97 1.81
C THR A 181 10.59 19.58 1.18
N ASN A 182 10.58 18.52 2.01
CA ASN A 182 10.24 17.17 1.57
C ASN A 182 8.83 17.11 0.99
N GLN A 183 7.84 17.69 1.68
CA GLN A 183 6.47 17.75 1.18
C GLN A 183 6.34 18.52 -0.13
N ALA A 184 7.09 19.63 -0.29
CA ALA A 184 7.10 20.41 -1.52
C ALA A 184 7.68 19.63 -2.69
N LEU A 185 8.76 18.86 -2.49
CA LEU A 185 9.33 17.98 -3.51
C LEU A 185 8.33 16.87 -3.91
N MET A 186 7.69 16.24 -2.92
CA MET A 186 6.66 15.22 -3.17
C MET A 186 5.49 15.80 -3.96
N GLU A 187 4.99 16.98 -3.56
CA GLU A 187 3.87 17.66 -4.21
C GLU A 187 4.20 18.09 -5.64
N LEU A 188 5.41 18.64 -5.86
CA LEU A 188 5.85 19.01 -7.20
C LEU A 188 5.89 17.80 -8.12
N GLY A 189 6.43 16.67 -7.65
CA GLY A 189 6.43 15.44 -8.44
C GLY A 189 5.01 14.95 -8.73
N ALA A 190 4.12 15.03 -7.74
CA ALA A 190 2.74 14.54 -7.86
C ALA A 190 1.83 15.40 -8.76
N ALA A 191 2.05 16.72 -8.82
CA ALA A 191 1.13 17.64 -9.50
C ALA A 191 1.69 18.32 -10.76
N VAL A 192 3.02 18.47 -10.88
CA VAL A 192 3.63 19.30 -11.93
C VAL A 192 4.66 18.52 -12.73
N CYS A 193 5.66 17.95 -12.07
CA CYS A 193 6.75 17.20 -12.68
C CYS A 193 6.29 15.75 -12.95
N LEU A 194 5.20 15.58 -13.70
CA LEU A 194 4.54 14.29 -13.94
C LEU A 194 5.37 13.34 -14.81
N PRO A 195 5.18 12.01 -14.70
CA PRO A 195 5.69 11.06 -15.68
C PRO A 195 5.16 11.39 -17.08
N GLY A 196 6.00 11.29 -18.11
CA GLY A 196 5.60 11.55 -19.50
C GLY A 196 5.49 13.03 -19.84
N ARG A 197 4.39 13.70 -19.44
CA ARG A 197 4.08 15.10 -19.79
C ARG A 197 4.17 16.03 -18.56
N PRO A 198 5.36 16.45 -18.12
CA PRO A 198 5.49 17.42 -17.03
C PRO A 198 5.08 18.83 -17.48
N ASP A 199 4.40 19.59 -16.62
CA ASP A 199 4.17 21.01 -16.85
C ASP A 199 5.42 21.82 -16.49
N CYS A 200 6.36 21.87 -17.44
CA CYS A 200 7.60 22.61 -17.28
C CYS A 200 7.41 24.13 -17.31
N ARG A 201 6.27 24.64 -17.78
CA ARG A 201 5.98 26.09 -17.82
C ARG A 201 5.55 26.57 -16.44
N GLY A 202 4.64 25.85 -15.78
CA GLY A 202 4.20 26.13 -14.40
C GLY A 202 5.18 25.71 -13.31
N CYS A 203 6.29 25.04 -13.65
CA CYS A 203 7.23 24.50 -12.67
C CYS A 203 8.09 25.59 -11.99
N PRO A 204 8.09 25.69 -10.64
CA PRO A 204 8.90 26.68 -9.90
C PRO A 204 10.41 26.42 -9.97
N LEU A 205 10.83 25.23 -10.43
CA LEU A 205 12.23 24.84 -10.60
C LEU A 205 12.71 24.90 -12.06
N SER A 206 11.87 25.38 -12.99
CA SER A 206 12.12 25.34 -14.43
C SER A 206 13.40 26.07 -14.85
N GLY A 207 13.74 27.18 -14.17
CA GLY A 207 14.94 27.97 -14.45
C GLY A 207 16.27 27.26 -14.16
N GLY A 208 16.28 26.36 -13.16
CA GLY A 208 17.47 25.58 -12.79
C GLY A 208 17.51 24.14 -13.33
N CYS A 209 16.41 23.66 -13.93
CA CYS A 209 16.27 22.26 -14.32
C CYS A 209 17.13 21.89 -15.53
N GLU A 210 18.13 21.02 -15.33
CA GLU A 210 19.05 20.60 -16.37
C GLU A 210 18.39 19.76 -17.46
N ALA A 211 17.49 18.82 -17.11
CA ALA A 211 16.78 18.04 -18.11
C ALA A 211 15.87 18.91 -18.99
N ARG A 212 15.26 19.97 -18.44
CA ARG A 212 14.48 20.94 -19.21
C ARG A 212 15.38 21.72 -20.17
N ARG A 213 16.51 22.25 -19.67
CA ARG A 213 17.47 23.00 -20.50
C ARG A 213 18.00 22.17 -21.68
N ARG A 214 18.13 20.86 -21.50
CA ARG A 214 18.57 19.90 -22.54
C ARG A 214 17.42 19.37 -23.41
N GLY A 215 16.15 19.70 -23.13
CA GLY A 215 15.00 19.12 -23.84
C GLY A 215 14.77 17.63 -23.61
N ARG A 216 15.25 17.06 -22.49
CA ARG A 216 15.30 15.60 -22.22
C ARG A 216 14.56 15.17 -20.96
N THR A 217 13.49 15.84 -20.58
CA THR A 217 12.74 15.51 -19.33
C THR A 217 12.10 14.12 -19.33
N ASP A 218 11.89 13.54 -20.50
CA ASP A 218 11.40 12.18 -20.73
C ASP A 218 12.48 11.09 -20.54
N SER A 219 13.75 11.47 -20.67
CA SER A 219 14.92 10.59 -20.49
C SER A 219 15.28 10.36 -19.02
N TYR A 220 14.74 11.16 -18.09
CA TYR A 220 15.06 11.11 -16.67
C TYR A 220 13.81 10.94 -15.79
N PRO A 221 13.82 9.98 -14.85
CA PRO A 221 14.81 8.91 -14.70
C PRO A 221 14.73 7.89 -15.85
N ALA A 222 15.77 7.07 -16.01
CA ALA A 222 15.71 5.97 -16.96
C ALA A 222 14.61 4.98 -16.54
N ARG A 223 13.76 4.57 -17.48
CA ARG A 223 12.68 3.62 -17.20
C ARG A 223 13.27 2.25 -16.91
N ALA A 224 12.86 1.64 -15.80
CA ALA A 224 13.13 0.23 -15.55
C ALA A 224 12.44 -0.63 -16.62
N LYS A 225 13.08 -1.74 -17.02
CA LYS A 225 12.44 -2.75 -17.89
C LYS A 225 11.20 -3.29 -17.19
N ARG A 226 10.06 -3.34 -17.91
CA ARG A 226 8.82 -3.91 -17.37
C ARG A 226 9.02 -5.42 -17.17
N LEU A 227 8.71 -5.91 -15.97
CA LEU A 227 8.67 -7.36 -15.74
C LEU A 227 7.61 -7.99 -16.65
N ARG A 228 7.87 -9.22 -17.10
CA ARG A 228 6.87 -10.00 -17.84
C ARG A 228 5.70 -10.31 -16.91
N THR A 229 4.49 -10.21 -17.45
CA THR A 229 3.28 -10.60 -16.72
C THR A 229 3.28 -12.11 -16.52
N VAL A 230 3.02 -12.56 -15.31
CA VAL A 230 2.83 -13.97 -14.96
C VAL A 230 1.33 -14.22 -14.81
N GLU A 231 0.79 -15.10 -15.65
CA GLU A 231 -0.61 -15.51 -15.58
C GLU A 231 -0.80 -16.61 -14.54
N ILE A 232 -1.77 -16.43 -13.64
CA ILE A 232 -2.14 -17.40 -12.61
C ILE A 232 -3.62 -17.75 -12.80
N LEU A 233 -3.92 -19.02 -13.04
CA LEU A 233 -5.27 -19.54 -12.93
C LEU A 233 -5.51 -20.01 -11.49
N ARG A 234 -6.58 -19.53 -10.85
CA ARG A 234 -7.00 -19.96 -9.51
C ARG A 234 -8.40 -20.55 -9.60
N ALA A 235 -8.61 -21.73 -9.03
CA ALA A 235 -9.93 -22.33 -8.87
C ALA A 235 -10.42 -22.09 -7.44
N VAL A 236 -11.65 -21.61 -7.28
CA VAL A 236 -12.27 -21.36 -5.97
C VAL A 236 -13.60 -22.08 -5.85
N ALA A 237 -13.87 -22.65 -4.67
CA ALA A 237 -15.11 -23.35 -4.37
C ALA A 237 -16.10 -22.40 -3.67
N VAL A 238 -17.33 -22.39 -4.16
CA VAL A 238 -18.47 -21.69 -3.57
C VAL A 238 -19.37 -22.74 -2.95
N ILE A 239 -19.27 -22.87 -1.62
CA ILE A 239 -20.02 -23.86 -0.85
C ILE A 239 -21.05 -23.12 0.00
N ARG A 240 -22.33 -23.50 -0.13
CA ARG A 240 -23.44 -22.82 0.51
C ARG A 240 -24.08 -23.67 1.60
N ARG A 241 -24.62 -23.02 2.63
CA ARG A 241 -25.52 -23.59 3.64
C ARG A 241 -26.61 -22.58 3.96
N GLY A 242 -27.79 -22.78 3.35
CA GLY A 242 -28.83 -21.75 3.31
C GLY A 242 -28.31 -20.48 2.62
N ALA A 243 -28.51 -19.32 3.25
CA ALA A 243 -28.01 -18.04 2.75
C ALA A 243 -26.50 -17.82 2.95
N ARG A 244 -25.80 -18.67 3.71
CA ARG A 244 -24.38 -18.48 4.07
C ARG A 244 -23.44 -19.16 3.07
N VAL A 245 -22.25 -18.59 2.93
CA VAL A 245 -21.12 -19.15 2.17
C VAL A 245 -19.99 -19.59 3.09
N LEU A 246 -19.26 -20.63 2.70
CA LEU A 246 -18.08 -21.09 3.42
C LEU A 246 -16.84 -20.30 2.97
N LEU A 247 -16.16 -19.68 3.93
CA LEU A 247 -14.84 -19.08 3.73
C LEU A 247 -13.81 -19.80 4.58
N VAL A 248 -12.55 -19.66 4.17
CA VAL A 248 -11.40 -20.13 4.95
C VAL A 248 -10.53 -18.96 5.35
N ARG A 249 -10.11 -18.97 6.63
CA ARG A 249 -9.10 -18.06 7.15
C ARG A 249 -7.74 -18.53 6.69
N ARG A 250 -7.06 -17.71 5.90
CA ARG A 250 -5.71 -18.01 5.44
C ARG A 250 -4.75 -17.97 6.62
N ARG A 251 -3.94 -19.02 6.78
CA ARG A 251 -2.86 -19.09 7.77
C ARG A 251 -1.51 -19.15 7.09
N GLY A 252 -0.51 -18.52 7.70
CA GLY A 252 0.91 -18.64 7.34
C GLY A 252 1.56 -17.29 7.04
N LYS A 253 2.86 -17.28 6.74
CA LYS A 253 3.64 -16.04 6.53
C LYS A 253 3.42 -15.40 5.16
N SER A 254 2.16 -15.20 4.75
CA SER A 254 1.79 -14.57 3.47
C SER A 254 1.23 -13.16 3.66
N ARG A 255 1.13 -12.38 2.57
CA ARG A 255 0.54 -11.02 2.59
C ARG A 255 -0.95 -11.00 2.96
N LEU A 256 -1.62 -12.15 2.87
CA LEU A 256 -3.06 -12.31 3.12
C LEU A 256 -3.33 -13.13 4.39
N ASP A 257 -2.35 -13.24 5.29
CA ASP A 257 -2.51 -13.96 6.55
C ASP A 257 -3.64 -13.39 7.41
N GLY A 258 -4.50 -14.27 7.92
CA GLY A 258 -5.68 -13.99 8.72
C GLY A 258 -6.92 -13.52 7.95
N PHE A 259 -6.84 -13.34 6.64
CA PHE A 259 -7.99 -12.97 5.80
C PHE A 259 -8.92 -14.14 5.56
N LEU A 260 -10.18 -13.83 5.32
CA LEU A 260 -11.15 -14.81 4.82
C LEU A 260 -11.15 -14.78 3.29
N GLU A 261 -11.05 -15.96 2.67
CA GLU A 261 -11.18 -16.13 1.22
C GLU A 261 -12.05 -17.35 0.89
N PHE A 262 -12.63 -17.40 -0.31
CA PHE A 262 -13.23 -18.63 -0.81
C PHE A 262 -12.16 -19.72 -0.87
N PRO A 263 -12.43 -20.95 -0.36
CA PRO A 263 -11.46 -22.03 -0.40
C PRO A 263 -11.02 -22.31 -1.85
N GLY A 264 -9.72 -22.31 -2.11
CA GLY A 264 -9.24 -22.36 -3.49
C GLY A 264 -7.75 -22.62 -3.63
N VAL A 265 -7.36 -22.94 -4.87
CA VAL A 265 -6.00 -23.37 -5.21
C VAL A 265 -5.58 -22.82 -6.57
N ASP A 266 -4.29 -22.49 -6.71
CA ASP A 266 -3.72 -22.16 -8.01
C ASP A 266 -3.60 -23.43 -8.85
N VAL A 267 -3.93 -23.33 -10.14
CA VAL A 267 -4.04 -24.44 -11.09
C VAL A 267 -2.89 -24.31 -12.11
N PRO A 268 -1.88 -25.20 -12.06
CA PRO A 268 -0.84 -25.27 -13.06
C PRO A 268 -1.42 -25.55 -14.45
N ARG A 269 -0.71 -25.07 -15.47
CA ARG A 269 -1.06 -25.33 -16.87
C ARG A 269 -1.18 -26.84 -17.11
N GLY A 270 -2.22 -27.24 -17.83
CA GLY A 270 -2.51 -28.65 -18.16
C GLY A 270 -3.29 -29.44 -17.09
N GLN A 271 -3.58 -28.86 -15.91
CA GLN A 271 -4.40 -29.53 -14.90
C GLN A 271 -5.87 -29.12 -14.98
N ARG A 272 -6.78 -30.08 -14.74
CA ARG A 272 -8.21 -29.81 -14.65
C ARG A 272 -8.55 -29.14 -13.31
N ALA A 273 -9.05 -27.91 -13.38
CA ALA A 273 -9.34 -27.08 -12.22
C ALA A 273 -10.26 -27.75 -11.18
N PRO A 274 -11.42 -28.34 -11.53
CA PRO A 274 -12.31 -28.99 -10.55
C PRO A 274 -11.66 -30.13 -9.78
N VAL A 275 -10.89 -30.98 -10.47
CA VAL A 275 -10.22 -32.15 -9.87
C VAL A 275 -9.16 -31.71 -8.86
N ARG A 276 -8.35 -30.71 -9.24
CA ARG A 276 -7.31 -30.17 -8.35
C ARG A 276 -7.93 -29.46 -7.15
N LEU A 277 -9.00 -28.70 -7.35
CA LEU A 277 -9.73 -28.02 -6.29
C LEU A 277 -10.25 -29.02 -5.26
N ALA A 278 -11.00 -30.04 -5.67
CA ALA A 278 -11.52 -31.06 -4.76
C ALA A 278 -10.41 -31.75 -3.96
N ARG A 279 -9.31 -32.16 -4.62
CA ARG A 279 -8.16 -32.80 -3.96
C ARG A 279 -7.48 -31.86 -2.96
N HIS A 280 -7.33 -30.59 -3.30
CA HIS A 280 -6.70 -29.60 -2.42
C HIS A 280 -7.53 -29.34 -1.17
N LEU A 281 -8.84 -29.18 -1.31
CA LEU A 281 -9.75 -28.93 -0.18
C LEU A 281 -9.81 -30.11 0.78
N ALA A 282 -9.83 -31.34 0.25
CA ALA A 282 -9.76 -32.55 1.07
C ALA A 282 -8.44 -32.60 1.88
N ARG A 283 -7.30 -32.37 1.22
CA ARG A 283 -5.97 -32.44 1.86
C ARG A 283 -5.70 -31.33 2.87
N THR A 284 -6.13 -30.12 2.58
CA THR A 284 -5.68 -28.92 3.33
C THR A 284 -6.68 -28.52 4.41
N HIS A 285 -7.95 -28.82 4.21
CA HIS A 285 -9.04 -28.39 5.09
C HIS A 285 -9.91 -29.55 5.59
N GLY A 286 -9.55 -30.80 5.28
CA GLY A 286 -10.37 -31.97 5.58
C GLY A 286 -11.73 -31.95 4.87
N LEU A 287 -11.85 -31.17 3.79
CA LEU A 287 -13.12 -30.82 3.19
C LEU A 287 -13.36 -31.63 1.91
N ALA A 288 -13.98 -32.79 2.05
CA ALA A 288 -14.38 -33.61 0.92
C ALA A 288 -15.59 -32.99 0.21
N VAL A 289 -15.41 -32.57 -1.04
CA VAL A 289 -16.44 -31.88 -1.83
C VAL A 289 -16.69 -32.56 -3.18
N VAL A 290 -17.89 -32.37 -3.70
CA VAL A 290 -18.22 -32.55 -5.11
C VAL A 290 -18.21 -31.16 -5.74
N VAL A 291 -17.30 -30.93 -6.69
CA VAL A 291 -17.24 -29.69 -7.47
C VAL A 291 -18.15 -29.87 -8.68
N GLU A 292 -19.03 -28.91 -8.91
CA GLU A 292 -20.11 -28.99 -9.89
C GLU A 292 -19.83 -28.04 -11.07
N GLU A 293 -20.72 -27.08 -11.32
CA GLU A 293 -20.65 -26.17 -12.46
C GLU A 293 -19.70 -24.97 -12.21
N GLU A 294 -19.16 -24.45 -13.30
CA GLU A 294 -18.43 -23.18 -13.29
C GLU A 294 -19.44 -22.04 -13.26
N MET A 295 -19.34 -21.19 -12.24
CA MET A 295 -20.21 -20.02 -12.06
C MET A 295 -19.69 -18.79 -12.80
N GLY A 296 -18.44 -18.81 -13.26
CA GLY A 296 -17.79 -17.74 -14.01
C GLY A 296 -16.37 -17.42 -13.54
N GLU A 297 -15.75 -16.41 -14.15
CA GLU A 297 -14.39 -15.98 -13.84
C GLU A 297 -14.27 -14.49 -13.51
N VAL A 298 -13.33 -14.16 -12.62
CA VAL A 298 -12.96 -12.77 -12.32
C VAL A 298 -11.46 -12.57 -12.49
N ARG A 299 -11.08 -11.43 -13.07
CA ARG A 299 -9.68 -11.04 -13.27
C ARG A 299 -9.21 -10.05 -12.20
N HIS A 300 -8.02 -10.29 -11.68
CA HIS A 300 -7.40 -9.45 -10.67
C HIS A 300 -5.89 -9.33 -10.90
N GLN A 301 -5.38 -8.10 -10.97
CA GLN A 301 -3.96 -7.85 -11.19
C GLN A 301 -3.27 -7.47 -9.88
N ILE A 302 -2.17 -8.15 -9.55
CA ILE A 302 -1.29 -7.83 -8.43
C ILE A 302 0.13 -7.69 -8.94
N THR A 303 0.66 -6.46 -9.01
CA THR A 303 2.00 -6.17 -9.54
C THR A 303 2.17 -6.69 -10.97
N HIS A 304 2.98 -7.74 -11.18
CA HIS A 304 3.18 -8.42 -12.46
C HIS A 304 2.41 -9.75 -12.55
N HIS A 305 1.62 -10.11 -11.55
CA HIS A 305 0.75 -11.29 -11.59
C HIS A 305 -0.65 -10.90 -12.07
N GLN A 306 -1.14 -11.59 -13.09
CA GLN A 306 -2.52 -11.50 -13.55
C GLN A 306 -3.25 -12.78 -13.13
N ILE A 307 -4.12 -12.65 -12.14
CA ILE A 307 -4.84 -13.77 -11.56
C ILE A 307 -6.24 -13.84 -12.18
N THR A 308 -6.54 -14.96 -12.82
CA THR A 308 -7.90 -15.33 -13.25
C THR A 308 -8.45 -16.31 -12.23
N ALA A 309 -9.42 -15.89 -11.42
CA ALA A 309 -10.11 -16.79 -10.49
C ALA A 309 -11.40 -17.31 -11.12
N ARG A 310 -11.51 -18.62 -11.27
CA ARG A 310 -12.73 -19.33 -11.70
C ARG A 310 -13.47 -19.87 -10.49
N ALA A 311 -14.73 -19.47 -10.35
CA ALA A 311 -15.59 -19.90 -9.28
C ALA A 311 -16.38 -21.13 -9.70
N TYR A 312 -16.41 -22.15 -8.84
CA TYR A 312 -17.18 -23.36 -9.05
C TYR A 312 -18.16 -23.53 -7.90
N SER A 313 -19.41 -23.89 -8.19
CA SER A 313 -20.31 -24.37 -7.15
C SER A 313 -19.79 -25.72 -6.64
N ALA A 314 -19.91 -25.94 -5.34
CA ALA A 314 -19.48 -27.19 -4.73
C ALA A 314 -20.35 -27.56 -3.52
N ARG A 315 -20.61 -28.85 -3.36
CA ARG A 315 -21.29 -29.41 -2.19
C ARG A 315 -20.33 -30.23 -1.34
N ALA A 316 -20.36 -30.03 -0.02
CA ALA A 316 -19.63 -30.88 0.91
C ALA A 316 -20.29 -32.26 0.99
N ARG A 317 -19.49 -33.33 1.01
CA ARG A 317 -19.98 -34.71 1.14
C ARG A 317 -20.44 -35.07 2.55
N ALA A 318 -20.05 -34.27 3.54
CA ALA A 318 -20.41 -34.43 4.94
C ALA A 318 -20.62 -33.04 5.58
N PRO A 319 -21.30 -32.97 6.74
CA PRO A 319 -21.46 -31.71 7.47
C PRO A 319 -20.11 -31.05 7.77
N VAL A 320 -19.97 -29.77 7.40
CA VAL A 320 -18.73 -29.00 7.60
C VAL A 320 -18.65 -28.49 9.03
N ARG A 321 -17.66 -28.98 9.80
CA ARG A 321 -17.35 -28.49 11.14
C ARG A 321 -16.44 -27.27 11.06
N THR A 322 -16.89 -26.16 11.65
CA THR A 322 -16.13 -24.88 11.71
C THR A 322 -15.49 -24.63 13.07
N ALA A 323 -16.01 -25.24 14.13
CA ALA A 323 -15.46 -25.07 15.47
C ALA A 323 -14.04 -25.64 15.54
N GLY A 324 -13.08 -24.85 16.03
CA GLY A 324 -11.67 -25.23 16.13
C GLY A 324 -10.93 -25.30 14.79
N THR A 325 -11.55 -24.89 13.68
CA THR A 325 -10.91 -24.87 12.35
C THR A 325 -10.76 -23.44 11.83
N ASP A 326 -10.12 -23.29 10.67
CA ASP A 326 -10.04 -22.02 9.97
C ASP A 326 -11.25 -21.75 9.07
N LEU A 327 -12.25 -22.63 9.06
CA LEU A 327 -13.44 -22.49 8.24
C LEU A 327 -14.50 -21.64 8.96
N ALA A 328 -15.21 -20.80 8.21
CA ALA A 328 -16.28 -19.98 8.74
C ALA A 328 -17.46 -19.90 7.78
N TRP A 329 -18.67 -20.08 8.32
CA TRP A 329 -19.91 -19.78 7.61
C TRP A 329 -20.23 -18.29 7.75
N VAL A 330 -20.28 -17.59 6.62
CA VAL A 330 -20.43 -16.14 6.56
C VAL A 330 -21.67 -15.78 5.76
N ASP A 331 -22.44 -14.80 6.25
CA ASP A 331 -23.52 -14.20 5.46
C ASP A 331 -22.88 -13.31 4.38
N PRO A 332 -23.21 -13.49 3.09
CA PRO A 332 -22.67 -12.65 2.01
C PRO A 332 -22.85 -11.15 2.26
N ARG A 333 -23.89 -10.73 3.00
CA ARG A 333 -24.14 -9.33 3.34
C ARG A 333 -23.12 -8.74 4.32
N ASP A 334 -22.44 -9.57 5.11
CA ASP A 334 -21.44 -9.14 6.08
C ASP A 334 -20.04 -9.00 5.47
N LEU A 335 -19.85 -9.42 4.21
CA LEU A 335 -18.54 -9.53 3.57
C LEU A 335 -17.78 -8.20 3.49
N ASP A 336 -18.47 -7.07 3.35
CA ASP A 336 -17.83 -5.76 3.24
C ASP A 336 -17.14 -5.33 4.54
N GLY A 337 -17.67 -5.76 5.70
CA GLY A 337 -17.08 -5.51 7.02
C GLY A 337 -15.96 -6.46 7.40
N LEU A 338 -15.70 -7.50 6.60
CA LEU A 338 -14.72 -8.53 6.90
C LEU A 338 -13.37 -8.29 6.20
N PRO A 339 -12.26 -8.77 6.78
CA PRO A 339 -10.94 -8.71 6.15
C PRO A 339 -10.86 -9.73 5.00
N ILE A 340 -11.41 -9.36 3.83
CA ILE A 340 -11.39 -10.17 2.62
C ILE A 340 -10.51 -9.54 1.52
N PRO A 341 -9.79 -10.33 0.70
CA PRO A 341 -9.05 -9.82 -0.45
C PRO A 341 -9.99 -9.24 -1.51
N ALA A 342 -9.51 -8.28 -2.29
CA ALA A 342 -10.28 -7.70 -3.41
C ALA A 342 -10.76 -8.76 -4.41
N GLN A 343 -9.94 -9.78 -4.69
CA GLN A 343 -10.35 -10.93 -5.51
C GLN A 343 -11.55 -11.67 -4.92
N THR A 344 -11.55 -11.94 -3.61
CA THR A 344 -12.66 -12.59 -2.91
C THR A 344 -13.93 -11.74 -2.97
N ARG A 345 -13.82 -10.42 -2.83
CA ARG A 345 -14.96 -9.50 -3.00
C ARG A 345 -15.54 -9.57 -4.42
N LYS A 346 -14.71 -9.63 -5.46
CA LYS A 346 -15.17 -9.82 -6.84
C LYS A 346 -15.89 -11.17 -7.04
N VAL A 347 -15.34 -12.26 -6.49
CA VAL A 347 -16.01 -13.57 -6.54
C VAL A 347 -17.35 -13.52 -5.81
N ALA A 348 -17.43 -12.86 -4.65
CA ALA A 348 -18.67 -12.75 -3.91
C ALA A 348 -19.78 -12.03 -4.71
N ARG A 349 -19.44 -10.94 -5.41
CA ARG A 349 -20.36 -10.21 -6.30
C ARG A 349 -20.84 -11.08 -7.46
N LEU A 350 -19.92 -11.78 -8.13
CA LEU A 350 -20.25 -12.76 -9.17
C LEU A 350 -21.26 -13.79 -8.67
N VAL A 351 -21.02 -14.33 -7.46
CA VAL A 351 -21.87 -15.35 -6.82
C VAL A 351 -23.23 -14.79 -6.37
N ALA A 352 -23.33 -13.49 -6.13
CA ALA A 352 -24.58 -12.80 -5.79
C ALA A 352 -25.40 -12.38 -7.02
N GLY A 353 -24.85 -12.54 -8.24
CA GLY A 353 -25.50 -12.07 -9.47
C GLY A 353 -25.39 -10.56 -9.70
N GLU A 354 -24.50 -9.88 -8.97
CA GLU A 354 -24.23 -8.46 -9.13
C GLU A 354 -23.19 -8.23 -10.25
N PRO A 355 -23.34 -7.20 -11.11
CA PRO A 355 -22.32 -6.87 -12.10
C PRO A 355 -20.98 -6.48 -11.43
N GLY A 356 -19.89 -7.00 -12.00
CA GLY A 356 -18.55 -7.07 -11.37
C GLY A 356 -17.65 -5.84 -11.48
#